data_AF-A0A440AX88-F1
#
_entry.id   AF-A0A440AX88-F1
#
_cell.length_a   1.000
_cell.length_b   1.000
_cell.length_c   1.000
_cell.angle_alpha   90.00
_cell.angle_beta   90.00
_cell.angle_gamma   90.00
#
_symmetry.space_group_name_H-M   'P 1'
#
loop_
_entity.id
_entity.type
_entity.pdbx_description
1 polymer ?
#
loop_
_entity_poly.entity_id
_entity_poly.type
_entity_poly.pdbx_seq_one_letter_code
_entity_poly.pdbx_strand_id
1 'polypeptide(L)'
;MIPVSTATELALRAAMSRLLDGKSERTDGGLTVVNLATEAGVSRATANRATGVLKTFREAVAEISRRRGVERTAQQADSEETSRYVKDLLAQHLQVRALLRASEQRRITRQGVRLRIID
;
A
#
# COMPACT_ATOMS: atom_id res chain seq x y z
N MET A 1 7.63 40.10 13.01
CA MET A 1 8.26 38.77 12.89
C MET A 1 9.64 38.97 12.28
N ILE A 2 10.70 38.39 12.86
CA ILE A 2 12.06 38.52 12.30
C ILE A 2 12.17 37.60 11.08
N PRO A 3 12.46 38.16 9.88
CA PRO A 3 12.65 37.34 8.68
C PRO A 3 13.91 36.48 8.80
N VAL A 4 13.84 35.25 8.29
CA VAL A 4 15.00 34.37 8.16
C VAL A 4 15.91 34.88 7.04
N SER A 5 17.21 34.66 7.19
CA SER A 5 18.18 35.01 6.14
C SER A 5 17.95 34.18 4.87
N THR A 6 18.29 34.74 3.72
CA THR A 6 18.23 34.04 2.42
C THR A 6 19.05 32.75 2.43
N ALA A 7 20.21 32.75 3.07
CA ALA A 7 21.06 31.56 3.20
C ALA A 7 20.37 30.45 4.00
N THR A 8 19.71 30.82 5.11
CA THR A 8 18.92 29.88 5.92
C THR A 8 17.73 29.32 5.15
N GLU A 9 17.04 30.16 4.38
CA GLU A 9 15.91 29.72 3.56
C GLU A 9 16.38 28.74 2.47
N LEU A 10 17.50 29.01 1.81
CA LEU A 10 18.08 28.12 0.81
C LEU A 10 18.50 26.78 1.41
N ALA A 11 19.15 26.78 2.58
CA ALA A 11 19.52 25.56 3.29
C ALA A 11 18.28 24.70 3.65
N LEU A 12 17.20 25.34 4.10
CA LEU A 12 15.93 24.66 4.38
C LEU A 12 15.29 24.07 3.12
N ARG A 13 15.33 24.79 1.99
CA ARG A 13 14.82 24.28 0.70
C ARG A 13 15.63 23.10 0.17
N ALA A 14 16.96 23.15 0.28
CA ALA A 14 17.83 22.05 -0.10
C ALA A 14 17.59 20.80 0.78
N ALA A 15 17.50 20.99 2.09
CA ALA A 15 17.15 19.92 3.03
C ALA A 15 15.76 19.33 2.75
N MET A 16 14.78 20.17 2.44
CA MET A 16 13.43 19.73 2.04
C MET A 16 13.49 18.82 0.80
N SER A 17 14.21 19.23 -0.24
CA SER A 17 14.35 18.43 -1.46
C SER A 17 14.96 17.06 -1.15
N ARG A 18 16.06 17.01 -0.39
CA ARG A 18 16.71 15.75 0.00
C ARG A 18 15.77 14.84 0.80
N LEU A 19 15.04 15.40 1.77
CA LEU A 19 14.08 14.64 2.58
C LEU A 19 12.94 14.06 1.74
N LEU A 20 12.37 14.85 0.83
CA LEU A 20 11.29 14.40 -0.05
C LEU A 20 11.75 13.32 -1.04
N ASP A 21 13.01 13.37 -1.46
CA ASP A 21 13.65 12.36 -2.31
C ASP A 21 14.11 11.11 -1.53
N GLY A 22 13.96 11.09 -0.19
CA GLY A 22 14.43 10.00 0.67
C GLY A 22 15.96 9.92 0.81
N LYS A 23 16.67 11.01 0.53
CA LYS A 23 18.13 11.14 0.62
C LYS A 23 18.55 11.88 1.90
N SER A 24 17.99 11.48 3.05
CA SER A 24 18.37 12.06 4.34
C SER A 24 19.85 11.81 4.65
N GLU A 25 20.56 12.82 5.14
CA GLU A 25 21.99 12.74 5.44
C GLU A 25 22.27 12.69 6.95
N ARG A 26 21.40 13.32 7.76
CA ARG A 26 21.60 13.53 9.21
C ARG A 26 20.51 12.90 10.07
N THR A 27 19.43 12.40 9.47
CA THR A 27 18.22 11.94 10.16
C THR A 27 17.77 10.57 9.64
N ASP A 28 16.74 10.02 10.27
CA ASP A 28 16.08 8.75 9.91
C ASP A 28 15.20 8.82 8.64
N GLY A 29 15.19 9.96 7.94
CA GLY A 29 14.38 10.16 6.73
C GLY A 29 12.91 10.47 7.01
N GLY A 30 12.51 10.60 8.28
CA GLY A 30 11.15 10.99 8.63
C GLY A 30 10.79 12.39 8.11
N LEU A 31 9.62 12.53 7.48
CA LEU A 31 9.13 13.80 6.95
C LEU A 31 8.54 14.69 8.06
N THR A 32 9.39 15.11 9.00
CA THR A 32 9.01 15.96 10.14
C THR A 32 9.72 17.31 10.10
N VAL A 33 9.12 18.33 10.73
CA VAL A 33 9.75 19.66 10.86
C VAL A 33 11.06 19.61 11.65
N VAL A 34 11.16 18.69 12.61
CA VAL A 34 12.39 18.48 13.39
C VAL A 34 13.51 17.97 12.50
N ASN A 35 13.20 17.01 11.64
CA ASN A 35 14.17 16.45 10.70
C ASN A 35 14.56 17.49 9.65
N LEU A 36 13.60 18.26 9.12
CA LEU A 36 13.90 19.37 8.20
C LEU A 36 14.89 20.38 8.79
N ALA A 37 14.69 20.77 10.06
CA ALA A 37 15.60 21.69 10.75
C ALA A 37 17.00 21.07 10.95
N THR A 38 17.04 19.80 11.33
CA THR A 38 18.29 19.05 11.56
C THR A 38 19.10 18.88 10.26
N GLU A 39 18.43 18.50 9.17
CA GLU A 39 19.02 18.35 7.84
C GLU A 39 19.54 19.68 7.27
N ALA A 40 18.89 20.79 7.62
CA ALA A 40 19.31 22.14 7.25
C ALA A 40 20.37 22.75 8.19
N GLY A 41 20.72 22.07 9.28
CA GLY A 41 21.70 22.56 10.26
C GLY A 41 21.22 23.77 11.07
N VAL A 42 19.91 23.93 11.28
CA VAL A 42 19.33 25.07 12.01
C VAL A 42 18.45 24.61 13.16
N SER A 43 18.18 25.52 14.10
CA SER A 43 17.24 25.25 15.19
C SER A 43 15.80 25.16 14.68
N ARG A 44 14.98 24.35 15.36
CA ARG A 44 13.53 24.23 15.07
C ARG A 44 12.82 25.58 15.11
N ALA A 45 13.20 26.47 16.03
CA ALA A 45 12.64 27.83 16.10
C ALA A 45 12.93 28.64 14.83
N THR A 46 14.13 28.49 14.26
CA THR A 46 14.52 29.14 13.00
C THR A 46 13.75 28.58 11.81
N ALA A 47 13.63 27.26 11.72
CA ALA A 47 12.79 26.61 10.70
C ALA A 47 11.32 27.05 10.80
N ASN A 48 10.78 27.16 12.03
CA ASN A 48 9.42 27.64 12.27
C ASN A 48 9.17 29.08 11.81
N ARG A 49 10.21 29.93 11.78
CA ARG A 49 10.11 31.28 11.21
C ARG A 49 10.09 31.28 9.67
N ALA A 50 10.60 30.24 9.01
CA ALA A 50 10.55 30.09 7.55
C ALA A 50 9.18 29.59 7.08
N THR A 51 8.13 30.37 7.32
CA THR A 51 6.72 29.98 7.10
C THR A 51 6.42 29.55 5.67
N GLY A 52 7.04 30.20 4.67
CA GLY A 52 6.90 29.83 3.26
C GLY A 52 7.42 28.42 2.98
N VAL A 53 8.64 28.11 3.43
CA VAL A 53 9.22 26.77 3.28
C VAL A 53 8.41 25.72 4.04
N LEU A 54 7.95 26.04 5.26
CA LEU A 54 7.12 25.12 6.03
C LEU A 54 5.76 24.83 5.40
N LYS A 55 5.14 25.83 4.77
CA LYS A 55 3.88 25.65 4.06
C LYS A 55 4.08 24.67 2.90
N THR A 56 5.08 24.93 2.04
CA THR A 56 5.41 24.03 0.91
C THR A 56 5.77 22.63 1.39
N PHE A 57 6.55 22.51 2.47
CA PHE A 57 6.91 21.22 3.05
C PHE A 57 5.67 20.44 3.50
N ARG A 58 4.77 21.07 4.26
CA ARG A 58 3.54 20.42 4.74
C ARG A 58 2.61 20.01 3.60
N GLU A 59 2.49 20.84 2.56
CA GLU A 59 1.73 20.51 1.35
C GLU A 59 2.29 19.28 0.65
N ALA A 60 3.62 19.20 0.48
CA ALA A 60 4.30 18.05 -0.10
C ALA A 60 4.09 16.77 0.74
N VAL A 61 4.22 16.87 2.07
CA VAL A 61 4.01 15.73 2.98
C VAL A 61 2.56 15.24 2.93
N ALA A 62 1.60 16.17 2.89
CA ALA A 62 0.18 15.83 2.78
C ALA A 62 -0.11 15.12 1.45
N GLU A 63 0.48 15.58 0.35
CA GLU A 63 0.34 14.95 -0.97
C GLU A 63 0.92 13.54 -1.02
N ILE A 64 2.13 13.34 -0.49
CA ILE A 64 2.74 12.00 -0.38
C ILE A 64 1.86 11.07 0.46
N SER A 65 1.32 11.56 1.57
CA SER A 65 0.44 10.78 2.44
C SER A 65 -0.86 10.39 1.75
N ARG A 66 -1.45 11.30 0.95
CA ARG A 66 -2.64 11.01 0.13
C ARG A 66 -2.35 9.94 -0.92
N ARG A 67 -1.26 10.08 -1.69
CA ARG A 67 -0.86 9.10 -2.72
C ARG A 67 -0.66 7.71 -2.12
N ARG A 68 0.12 7.62 -1.04
CA ARG A 68 0.31 6.37 -0.29
C ARG A 68 -0.99 5.81 0.27
N GLY A 69 -1.95 6.65 0.63
CA GLY A 69 -3.30 6.22 1.02
C GLY A 69 -4.05 5.57 -0.13
N VAL A 70 -4.10 6.24 -1.29
CA VAL A 70 -4.79 5.76 -2.50
C VAL A 70 -4.18 4.46 -3.01
N GLU A 71 -2.84 4.38 -3.08
CA GLU A 71 -2.12 3.17 -3.51
C GLU A 71 -2.43 1.98 -2.60
N ARG A 72 -2.42 2.17 -1.27
CA ARG A 72 -2.77 1.13 -0.30
C ARG A 72 -4.21 0.63 -0.49
N THR A 73 -5.16 1.53 -0.68
CA THR A 73 -6.56 1.16 -0.91
C THR A 73 -6.73 0.40 -2.23
N ALA A 74 -6.06 0.83 -3.30
CA ALA A 74 -6.11 0.15 -4.59
C ALA A 74 -5.51 -1.26 -4.52
N GLN A 75 -4.35 -1.40 -3.86
CA GLN A 75 -3.70 -2.69 -3.63
C GLN A 75 -4.56 -3.64 -2.79
N GLN A 76 -5.24 -3.12 -1.77
CA GLN A 76 -6.16 -3.92 -0.95
C GLN A 76 -7.36 -4.40 -1.76
N ALA A 77 -7.98 -3.53 -2.56
CA ALA A 77 -9.11 -3.88 -3.40
C ALA A 77 -8.74 -4.96 -4.45
N ASP A 78 -7.58 -4.80 -5.11
CA ASP A 78 -7.07 -5.77 -6.10
C ASP A 78 -6.75 -7.13 -5.45
N SER A 79 -6.16 -7.12 -4.25
CA SER A 79 -5.86 -8.35 -3.51
C SER A 79 -7.15 -9.06 -3.05
N GLU A 80 -8.16 -8.32 -2.63
CA GLU A 80 -9.47 -8.87 -2.26
C GLU A 80 -10.21 -9.46 -3.47
N GLU A 81 -10.16 -8.78 -4.61
CA GLU A 81 -10.78 -9.26 -5.86
C GLU A 81 -10.10 -10.55 -6.35
N THR A 82 -8.77 -10.59 -6.35
CA THR A 82 -7.99 -11.79 -6.66
C THR A 82 -8.35 -12.94 -5.71
N SER A 83 -8.46 -12.65 -4.40
CA SER A 83 -8.84 -13.65 -3.39
C SER A 83 -10.25 -14.21 -3.63
N ARG A 84 -11.21 -13.36 -4.01
CA ARG A 84 -12.57 -13.79 -4.39
C ARG A 84 -12.55 -14.69 -5.62
N TYR A 85 -11.86 -14.28 -6.68
CA TYR A 85 -11.75 -15.04 -7.92
C TYR A 85 -11.19 -16.46 -7.68
N VAL A 86 -10.10 -16.58 -6.91
CA VAL A 86 -9.50 -17.87 -6.59
C VAL A 86 -10.46 -18.77 -5.80
N LYS A 87 -11.20 -18.21 -4.83
CA LYS A 87 -12.20 -18.97 -4.07
C LYS A 87 -13.32 -19.50 -4.97
N ASP A 88 -13.81 -18.67 -5.88
CA ASP A 88 -14.87 -19.06 -6.81
C ASP A 88 -14.40 -20.17 -7.76
N LEU A 89 -13.18 -20.07 -8.28
CA LEU A 89 -12.58 -21.10 -9.13
C LEU A 89 -12.42 -22.43 -8.37
N LEU A 90 -11.95 -22.39 -7.13
CA LEU A 90 -11.84 -23.58 -6.28
C LEU A 90 -13.21 -24.21 -6.01
N ALA A 91 -14.21 -23.39 -5.69
CA ALA A 91 -15.58 -23.86 -5.48
C ALA A 91 -16.14 -24.55 -6.73
N GLN A 92 -15.96 -23.96 -7.92
CA GLN A 92 -16.36 -24.57 -9.18
C GLN A 92 -15.66 -25.91 -9.41
N HIS A 93 -14.34 -25.98 -9.18
CA HIS A 93 -13.59 -27.22 -9.35
C HIS A 93 -14.08 -28.33 -8.41
N LEU A 94 -14.38 -28.00 -7.14
CA LEU A 94 -14.93 -28.94 -6.18
C LEU A 94 -16.33 -29.44 -6.59
N GLN A 95 -17.19 -28.54 -7.07
CA GLN A 95 -18.53 -28.90 -7.55
C GLN A 95 -18.46 -29.87 -8.73
N VAL A 96 -17.62 -29.60 -9.72
CA VAL A 96 -17.43 -30.48 -10.88
C VAL A 96 -16.95 -31.87 -10.45
N ARG A 97 -15.97 -31.95 -9.54
CA ARG A 97 -15.49 -33.24 -9.01
C ARG A 97 -16.58 -34.01 -8.27
N ALA A 98 -17.41 -33.32 -7.49
CA ALA A 98 -18.53 -33.95 -6.78
C ALA A 98 -19.56 -34.52 -7.76
N LEU A 99 -19.90 -33.78 -8.82
CA LEU A 99 -20.81 -34.24 -9.87
C LEU A 99 -20.27 -35.47 -10.61
N LEU A 100 -18.98 -35.44 -10.97
CA LEU A 100 -18.34 -36.58 -11.63
C LEU A 100 -18.39 -37.83 -10.76
N ARG A 101 -17.98 -37.73 -9.48
CA ARG A 101 -18.09 -38.84 -8.51
C ARG A 101 -19.52 -39.37 -8.38
N ALA A 102 -20.50 -38.48 -8.27
CA ALA A 102 -21.91 -38.87 -8.15
C ALA A 102 -22.42 -39.59 -9.41
N SER A 103 -22.02 -39.13 -10.60
CA SER A 103 -22.41 -39.76 -11.87
C SER A 103 -21.78 -41.14 -12.04
N GLU A 104 -20.51 -41.29 -11.67
CA GLU A 104 -19.80 -42.56 -11.70
C GLU A 104 -20.41 -43.58 -10.73
N GLN A 105 -20.70 -43.15 -9.49
CA GLN A 105 -21.36 -44.00 -8.49
C GLN A 105 -22.72 -44.50 -8.99
N ARG A 106 -23.52 -43.64 -9.64
CA ARG A 106 -24.81 -44.03 -10.24
C ARG A 106 -24.63 -45.07 -11.35
N ARG A 107 -23.58 -44.96 -12.17
CA ARG A 107 -23.29 -45.94 -13.24
C ARG A 107 -22.94 -47.30 -12.64
N ILE A 108 -22.06 -47.34 -11.64
CA ILE A 108 -21.64 -48.57 -10.96
C ILE A 108 -22.84 -49.25 -10.29
N THR A 109 -23.65 -48.49 -9.53
CA THR A 109 -24.85 -49.04 -8.88
C THR A 109 -25.84 -49.60 -9.90
N ARG A 110 -26.11 -48.89 -11.00
CA ARG A 110 -27.02 -49.38 -12.05
C ARG A 110 -26.50 -50.66 -12.72
N GLN A 111 -25.21 -50.75 -13.01
CA GLN A 111 -24.60 -51.97 -13.59
C GLN A 111 -24.64 -53.15 -12.61
N GLY A 112 -24.34 -52.91 -11.33
CA GLY A 112 -24.39 -53.95 -10.29
C GLY A 112 -25.80 -54.49 -10.04
N VAL A 113 -26.82 -53.63 -10.08
CA VAL A 113 -28.23 -54.07 -10.00
C VAL A 113 -28.62 -54.89 -11.23
N ARG A 114 -28.20 -54.48 -12.44
CA ARG A 114 -28.51 -55.22 -13.67
C ARG A 114 -27.88 -56.61 -13.69
N LEU A 115 -26.68 -56.76 -13.15
CA LEU A 115 -26.00 -58.07 -13.07
C LEU A 115 -26.69 -59.02 -12.09
N ARG A 116 -27.23 -58.53 -10.96
CA ARG A 116 -27.92 -59.36 -9.96
C ARG A 116 -29.33 -59.85 -10.35
N ILE A 117 -29.92 -59.32 -11.42
CA ILE A 117 -31.26 -59.71 -11.90
C ILE A 117 -31.18 -60.87 -12.91
N ILE A 118 -29.98 -61.20 -13.39
CA ILE A 118 -29.74 -62.18 -14.47
C ILE A 118 -29.28 -63.54 -13.92
N ASP A 119 -29.00 -63.64 -12.62
CA ASP A 119 -28.80 -64.89 -11.86
C ASP A 119 -30.11 -65.30 -11.14
#